data_AF-A0A6B3GPI7-F1
#
_entry.id   AF-A0A6B3GPI7-F1
#
_cell.length_a   1.000
_cell.length_b   1.000
_cell.length_c   1.000
_cell.angle_alpha   90.00
_cell.angle_beta   90.00
_cell.angle_gamma   90.00
#
_symmetry.space_group_name_H-M   'P 1'
#
loop_
_entity.id
_entity.type
_entity.pdbx_description
1 polymer ?
#
loop_
_entity_poly.entity_id
_entity_poly.type
_entity_poly.pdbx_seq_one_letter_code
_entity_poly.pdbx_strand_id
1 'polypeptide(L)' 'LSDPDQVNVAHLLQDGRIGLFVVSALARRHGIAVRLQSNIYGGTQAVLVLPQSLLGADPDAPPAADA' A
#
# COMPACT_ATOMS: atom_id res chain seq x y z
N LEU A 1 9.29 7.42 -4.85
CA LEU A 1 8.11 7.37 -5.75
C LEU A 1 7.93 8.76 -6.31
N SER A 2 7.86 8.89 -7.64
CA SER A 2 7.61 10.16 -8.32
C SER A 2 6.24 10.72 -7.96
N ASP A 3 6.10 12.04 -8.00
CA ASP A 3 4.85 12.74 -7.69
C ASP A 3 3.69 12.24 -8.57
N PRO A 4 2.58 11.77 -7.97
CA PRO A 4 1.41 11.29 -8.71
C PRO A 4 0.65 12.43 -9.40
N ASP A 5 0.90 13.69 -9.03
CA ASP A 5 0.22 14.86 -9.57
C ASP A 5 0.62 15.17 -11.03
N GLN A 6 1.65 14.49 -11.57
CA GLN A 6 2.04 14.58 -12.98
C GLN A 6 1.51 13.43 -13.85
N VAL A 7 0.80 12.48 -13.26
CA VAL A 7 0.28 11.33 -13.98
C VAL A 7 -1.13 11.65 -14.46
N ASN A 8 -1.37 11.61 -15.77
CA ASN A 8 -2.69 11.86 -16.35
C ASN A 8 -3.66 10.73 -15.96
N VAL A 9 -4.31 10.89 -14.80
CA VAL A 9 -5.22 9.91 -14.18
C VAL A 9 -6.36 9.54 -15.12
N ALA A 10 -6.85 10.49 -15.93
CA ALA A 10 -7.92 10.25 -16.89
C ALA A 10 -7.51 9.24 -17.97
N HIS A 11 -6.27 9.32 -18.45
CA HIS A 11 -5.73 8.39 -19.44
C HIS A 11 -5.47 6.99 -18.85
N LEU A 12 -4.94 6.91 -17.62
CA LEU A 12 -4.77 5.62 -16.93
C LEU A 12 -6.10 4.93 -16.61
N LEU A 13 -7.14 5.71 -16.32
CA LEU A 13 -8.49 5.22 -16.05
C LEU A 13 -9.13 4.61 -17.30
N GLN A 14 -8.94 5.23 -18.46
CA GLN A 14 -9.39 4.71 -19.76
C GLN A 14 -8.68 3.39 -20.10
N ASP A 15 -7.40 3.28 -19.77
CA ASP A 15 -6.58 2.09 -20.03
C ASP A 15 -6.76 0.96 -19.00
N GLY A 16 -7.55 1.18 -17.93
CA GLY A 16 -7.70 0.23 -16.82
C GLY A 16 -6.42 0.02 -15.98
N ARG A 17 -5.34 0.78 -16.25
CA ARG A 17 -4.02 0.67 -15.59
C ARG A 17 -3.88 1.60 -14.39
N ILE A 18 -4.93 1.70 -13.58
CA ILE A 18 -4.98 2.60 -12.42
C ILE A 18 -4.44 1.97 -11.14
N GLY A 19 -4.10 0.68 -11.12
CA GLY A 19 -3.73 -0.04 -9.91
C GLY A 19 -2.64 0.66 -9.09
N LEU A 20 -1.57 1.13 -9.73
CA LEU A 20 -0.49 1.85 -9.06
C LEU A 20 -0.89 3.24 -8.56
N PHE A 21 -1.80 3.92 -9.28
CA PHE A 21 -2.33 5.21 -8.86
C PHE A 21 -3.24 5.06 -7.63
N VAL A 22 -4.12 4.05 -7.63
CA VAL A 22 -5.00 3.76 -6.49
C VAL A 22 -4.17 3.37 -5.26
N VAL A 23 -3.15 2.52 -5.44
CA VAL A 23 -2.25 2.14 -4.35
C VAL A 23 -1.50 3.35 -3.79
N SER A 24 -0.97 4.22 -4.65
CA SER A 24 -0.24 5.41 -4.18
C SER A 24 -1.15 6.41 -3.48
N ALA A 25 -2.38 6.61 -3.98
CA ALA A 25 -3.39 7.46 -3.34
C ALA A 25 -3.83 6.90 -1.98
N LEU A 26 -4.09 5.60 -1.88
CA LEU A 26 -4.46 4.95 -0.63
C LEU A 26 -3.31 4.98 0.39
N ALA A 27 -2.09 4.71 -0.07
CA ALA A 27 -0.90 4.76 0.77
C ALA A 27 -0.68 6.16 1.37
N ARG A 28 -0.81 7.21 0.55
CA ARG A 28 -0.75 8.61 1.02
C ARG A 28 -1.83 8.91 2.07
N ARG A 29 -3.08 8.46 1.85
CA ARG A 29 -4.20 8.67 2.78
C ARG A 29 -3.95 8.04 4.16
N HIS A 30 -3.29 6.90 4.22
CA HIS A 30 -3.07 6.13 5.45
C HIS A 30 -1.65 6.26 6.02
N GLY A 31 -0.79 7.12 5.45
CA GLY A 31 0.59 7.28 5.91
C GLY A 31 1.47 6.04 5.72
N ILE A 32 1.15 5.22 4.71
CA ILE A 32 1.89 3.99 4.39
C ILE A 32 2.99 4.31 3.37
N ALA A 33 4.22 3.85 3.63
CA ALA A 33 5.28 3.88 2.63
C ALA A 33 5.27 2.59 1.81
N VAL A 34 5.19 2.71 0.49
CA VAL A 34 5.15 1.57 -0.45
C VAL A 34 6.32 1.64 -1.42
N ARG A 35 7.03 0.54 -1.60
CA ARG A 35 8.05 0.36 -2.64
C ARG A 35 7.78 -0.89 -3.44
N LEU A 36 7.80 -0.75 -4.76
CA LEU A 36 7.80 -1.88 -5.69
C LEU A 36 9.19 -2.03 -6.27
N GLN A 37 9.65 -3.28 -6.39
CA GLN A 37 10.94 -3.62 -6.98
C GLN A 37 10.84 -4.92 -7.74
N SER A 38 11.64 -5.07 -8.79
CA SER A 38 11.81 -6.36 -9.46
C SER A 38 12.51 -7.34 -8.53
N ASN A 39 12.11 -8.61 -8.59
CA ASN A 39 12.73 -9.70 -7.85
C ASN A 39 13.60 -10.54 -8.80
N ILE A 40 14.57 -11.28 -8.25
CA ILE A 40 15.48 -12.17 -8.97
C ILE A 40 14.75 -13.29 -9.73
N TYR A 41 13.53 -13.63 -9.32
CA TYR A 41 12.68 -14.63 -9.98
C TYR A 41 11.85 -14.07 -11.14
N GLY A 42 12.11 -12.83 -11.59
CA GLY A 42 11.40 -12.21 -12.71
C GLY A 42 10.02 -11.65 -12.34
N GLY A 43 9.66 -11.64 -11.06
CA GLY A 43 8.41 -11.07 -10.55
C GLY A 43 8.57 -9.65 -9.98
N THR A 44 7.48 -9.14 -9.42
CA THR A 44 7.45 -7.86 -8.70
C THR A 44 7.26 -8.11 -7.21
N GLN A 45 8.12 -7.53 -6.37
CA GLN A 45 8.00 -7.53 -4.93
C GLN A 45 7.50 -6.16 -4.44
N ALA A 46 6.52 -6.16 -3.55
CA ALA A 46 6.07 -4.97 -2.83
C ALA A 46 6.57 -5.02 -1.38
N VAL A 47 7.17 -3.93 -0.91
CA VAL A 47 7.59 -3.73 0.47
C VAL A 47 6.79 -2.55 1.04
N LEU A 48 6.12 -2.78 2.17
CA LEU A 48 5.23 -1.81 2.80
C LEU A 48 5.64 -1.59 4.27
N VAL A 49 5.62 -0.34 4.70
CA VAL A 49 5.76 0.03 6.13
C VAL A 49 4.39 0.49 6.62
N LEU A 50 3.81 -0.28 7.54
CA LEU A 50 2.48 -0.02 8.10
C LEU A 50 2.60 0.62 9.48
N PRO A 51 1.89 1.72 9.76
CA PRO A 51 1.74 2.23 11.11
C PRO A 51 0.95 1.25 11.99
N GLN A 52 1.34 1.12 13.26
CA GLN A 52 0.74 0.19 14.22
C GLN A 52 -0.77 0.42 14.40
N SER A 53 -1.25 1.65 14.26
CA SER A 53 -2.67 1.99 14.35
C SER A 53 -3.55 1.38 13.25
N LEU A 54 -2.94 0.89 12.16
CA LEU A 54 -3.64 0.15 11.11
C LEU A 54 -3.64 -1.35 11.33
N LEU A 55 -2.86 -1.85 12.28
CA LEU A 55 -2.90 -3.23 12.71
C LEU A 55 -4.14 -3.39 13.58
N GLY A 56 -5.06 -4.26 13.18
CA GLY A 56 -6.19 -4.64 14.03
C GLY A 56 -5.71 -5.29 15.33
N ALA A 57 -6.60 -5.40 16.32
CA ALA A 57 -6.35 -6.26 17.46
C ALA A 57 -6.00 -7.66 16.93
N ASP A 58 -4.88 -8.20 17.41
CA ASP A 58 -4.38 -9.50 16.97
C ASP A 58 -5.50 -10.53 17.18
N PRO A 59 -6.01 -11.18 16.12
CA PRO A 59 -7.08 -12.16 16.25
C PRO A 59 -6.67 -13.36 17.12
N ASP A 60 -5.38 -13.57 17.34
CA ASP A 60 -4.81 -14.58 18.23
C ASP A 60 -4.30 -14.01 19.57
N ALA A 61 -4.51 -12.71 19.87
CA ALA A 61 -4.21 -12.21 21.20
C ALA A 61 -5.16 -12.86 22.22
N PRO A 62 -4.65 -13.58 23.24
CA PRO A 62 -5.49 -14.06 24.32
C PRO A 62 -6.14 -12.84 24.98
N PRO A 63 -7.44 -12.92 25.35
CA PRO A 63 -8.09 -11.82 26.05
C PRO A 63 -7.25 -11.48 27.26
N ALA A 64 -6.84 -10.21 27.37
CA ALA A 64 -6.10 -9.73 28.52
C ALA A 64 -6.90 -10.10 29.77
N ALA A 65 -6.36 -11.03 30.57
CA ALA A 65 -6.96 -11.40 31.83
C ALA A 65 -6.88 -10.18 32.73
N ASP A 66 -8.00 -9.48 32.88
CA ASP A 66 -8.19 -8.48 33.92
C ASP A 66 -7.83 -9.11 35.27
N ALA A 67 -6.83 -8.54 35.93
CA ALA A 67 -6.40 -8.84 37.29
C ALA A 67 -6.53 -7.59 38.14
#